data_AF-A0A7G7W661-F1
#
_entry.id   AF-A0A7G7W661-F1
#
_cell.length_a   1.000
_cell.length_b   1.000
_cell.length_c   1.000
_cell.angle_alpha   90.00
_cell.angle_beta   90.00
_cell.angle_gamma   90.00
#
_symmetry.space_group_name_H-M   'P 1'
#
loop_
_entity.id
_entity.type
_entity.pdbx_description
1 polymer ?
#
loop_
_entity_poly.entity_id
_entity_poly.type
_entity_poly.pdbx_seq_one_letter_code
_entity_poly.pdbx_strand_id
1 'polypeptide(L)'
;MATRTNSHQLILLAVALALVAGLFLLPKVIVKPKEGKGDLAQSAARTANRDNGAAAPSTTELDEHGHPAGSHDEPGATPEQPHMVVAPAQRREINGLLAKYSAEKDPISKLRVASDLAIKYKAVEKFDSAGYYLEQLAQARPGEQAWKRAADAYFEAFSFATTQERQKQLGAKCQELYGKVLKNNPENLDAKTNLGMAFMAGENPVQGVVLLREVLAIDPQNEKAIYNLGLLSMQSNQYEKAVERFRELTKVNPENVNGQFYLGVALAQTGAKEDARKAFQKAKSLSTDPGLTASVDEQLQKLN
;
A
#
# COMPACT_ATOMS: atom_id res chain seq x y z
N MET A 1 11.04 -32.74 46.05
CA MET A 1 11.26 -32.40 44.63
C MET A 1 9.91 -32.18 43.97
N ALA A 2 9.85 -31.28 42.98
CA ALA A 2 8.69 -30.82 42.21
C ALA A 2 7.91 -29.63 42.81
N THR A 3 8.21 -28.43 42.31
CA THR A 3 7.26 -27.36 41.92
C THR A 3 8.04 -26.09 41.56
N ARG A 4 8.53 -25.97 40.31
CA ARG A 4 9.03 -24.68 39.80
C ARG A 4 9.12 -24.60 38.28
N THR A 5 8.01 -24.75 37.56
CA THR A 5 8.02 -24.59 36.09
C THR A 5 6.78 -23.94 35.46
N ASN A 6 5.85 -23.37 36.25
CA ASN A 6 4.65 -22.73 35.67
C ASN A 6 4.61 -21.19 35.80
N SER A 7 5.46 -20.56 36.62
CA SER A 7 5.44 -19.10 36.79
C SER A 7 6.14 -18.34 35.65
N HIS A 8 7.16 -18.93 35.02
CA HIS A 8 7.93 -18.24 33.97
C HIS A 8 7.22 -18.18 32.61
N GLN A 9 6.41 -19.19 32.27
CA GLN A 9 5.64 -19.16 31.02
C GLN A 9 4.44 -18.20 31.08
N LEU A 10 3.81 -18.05 32.25
CA LEU A 10 2.74 -17.06 32.46
C LEU A 10 3.28 -15.62 32.41
N ILE A 11 4.49 -15.37 32.92
CA ILE A 11 5.13 -14.03 32.84
C ILE A 11 5.53 -13.69 31.39
N LEU A 12 6.03 -14.66 30.61
CA LEU A 12 6.36 -14.44 29.19
C LEU A 12 5.13 -14.17 28.32
N LEU A 13 4.00 -14.84 28.58
CA LEU A 13 2.74 -14.57 27.87
C LEU A 13 2.15 -13.21 28.26
N ALA A 14 2.26 -12.80 29.53
CA ALA A 14 1.82 -11.48 29.99
C ALA A 14 2.67 -10.33 29.43
N VAL A 15 3.99 -10.53 29.26
CA VAL A 15 4.89 -9.56 28.63
C VAL A 15 4.65 -9.46 27.11
N ALA A 16 4.32 -10.57 26.44
CA ALA A 16 3.92 -10.56 25.03
C ALA A 16 2.58 -9.85 24.78
N LEU A 17 1.62 -9.93 25.71
CA LEU A 17 0.35 -9.21 25.62
C LEU A 17 0.49 -7.71 25.97
N ALA A 18 1.41 -7.33 26.85
CA ALA A 18 1.67 -5.92 27.18
C ALA A 18 2.44 -5.17 26.06
N LEU A 19 3.29 -5.86 25.29
CA LEU A 19 4.03 -5.27 24.17
C LEU A 19 3.17 -4.97 22.93
N VAL A 20 2.03 -5.66 22.77
CA VAL A 20 1.04 -5.34 21.74
C VAL A 20 0.14 -4.17 22.17
N ALA A 21 -0.06 -3.95 23.48
CA ALA A 21 -0.91 -2.88 24.01
C ALA A 21 -0.23 -1.49 24.05
N GLY A 22 1.10 -1.42 24.13
CA GLY A 22 1.85 -0.15 24.22
C GLY A 22 1.89 0.68 22.93
N LEU A 23 1.57 0.10 21.78
CA LEU A 23 1.52 0.79 20.47
C LEU A 23 0.14 1.38 20.15
N PHE A 24 -0.83 1.29 21.07
CA PHE A 24 -2.22 1.71 20.87
C PHE A 24 -2.72 2.79 21.84
N LEU A 25 -1.84 3.65 22.37
CA LEU A 25 -2.25 4.84 23.14
C LEU A 25 -2.36 6.08 22.26
N LEU A 26 -3.44 6.12 21.45
CA LEU A 26 -4.17 7.34 21.17
C LEU A 26 -5.67 7.07 21.47
N PRO A 27 -6.39 7.99 22.12
CA PRO A 27 -7.72 7.72 22.68
C PRO A 27 -8.74 7.45 21.57
N LYS A 28 -9.39 6.28 21.62
CA LYS A 28 -10.56 5.92 20.79
C LYS A 28 -11.84 6.13 21.57
N VAL A 29 -12.71 7.01 21.09
CA VAL A 29 -14.14 6.99 21.44
C VAL A 29 -14.79 5.82 20.68
N ILE A 30 -15.43 4.93 21.43
CA ILE A 30 -15.95 3.63 20.99
C ILE A 30 -17.38 3.79 20.48
N VAL A 31 -17.66 3.25 19.29
CA VAL A 31 -19.01 2.71 18.97
C VAL A 31 -18.84 1.32 18.35
N LYS A 32 -19.50 0.33 18.94
CA LYS A 32 -19.42 -1.10 18.60
C LYS A 32 -20.12 -1.42 17.26
N PRO A 33 -19.68 -2.44 16.52
CA PRO A 33 -20.22 -2.76 15.20
C PRO A 33 -21.47 -3.65 15.30
N LYS A 34 -22.38 -3.50 14.32
CA LYS A 34 -23.37 -4.52 13.98
C LYS A 34 -22.94 -5.23 12.70
N GLU A 35 -23.03 -6.56 12.75
CA GLU A 35 -22.67 -7.52 11.71
C GLU A 35 -23.51 -7.35 10.44
N GLY A 36 -22.90 -7.68 9.29
CA GLY A 36 -23.60 -7.84 8.02
C GLY A 36 -22.68 -8.40 6.94
N LYS A 37 -22.88 -9.69 6.60
CA LYS A 37 -22.33 -10.31 5.39
C LYS A 37 -22.95 -9.66 4.14
N GLY A 38 -22.14 -9.26 3.15
CA GLY A 38 -22.67 -8.84 1.84
C GLY A 38 -21.69 -8.09 0.93
N ASP A 39 -21.35 -8.72 -0.20
CA ASP A 39 -21.02 -8.17 -1.52
C ASP A 39 -19.91 -7.11 -1.71
N LEU A 40 -18.69 -7.61 -1.96
CA LEU A 40 -17.53 -6.87 -2.45
C LEU A 40 -17.76 -6.15 -3.81
N ALA A 41 -18.75 -6.58 -4.61
CA ALA A 41 -19.10 -5.96 -5.88
C ALA A 41 -19.74 -4.56 -5.72
N GLN A 42 -20.42 -4.29 -4.60
CA GLN A 42 -21.02 -2.98 -4.33
C GLN A 42 -20.02 -1.96 -3.77
N SER A 43 -18.94 -2.39 -3.13
CA SER A 43 -17.98 -1.47 -2.48
C SER A 43 -17.08 -0.74 -3.48
N ALA A 44 -16.64 -1.41 -4.55
CA ALA A 44 -15.88 -0.76 -5.64
C ALA A 44 -16.76 0.24 -6.43
N ALA A 45 -18.05 -0.09 -6.61
CA ALA A 45 -19.03 0.82 -7.20
C ALA A 45 -19.36 2.00 -6.27
N ARG A 46 -19.34 1.82 -4.94
CA ARG A 46 -19.55 2.91 -3.95
C ARG A 46 -18.36 3.84 -3.85
N THR A 47 -17.12 3.38 -4.05
CA THR A 47 -15.95 4.27 -4.19
C THR A 47 -15.95 5.01 -5.53
N ALA A 48 -16.55 4.45 -6.58
CA ALA A 48 -16.77 5.12 -7.85
C ALA A 48 -17.95 6.12 -7.83
N ASN A 49 -18.98 5.89 -7.01
CA ASN A 49 -20.20 6.71 -6.95
C ASN A 49 -20.27 7.68 -5.75
N ARG A 50 -19.32 7.68 -4.82
CA ARG A 50 -19.32 8.66 -3.70
C ARG A 50 -19.08 10.11 -4.13
N ASP A 51 -18.66 10.30 -5.37
CA ASP A 51 -18.43 11.59 -6.03
C ASP A 51 -19.70 12.20 -6.68
N ASN A 52 -20.87 11.54 -6.58
CA ASN A 52 -22.13 12.17 -6.94
C ASN A 52 -22.55 13.12 -5.81
N GLY A 53 -22.01 14.34 -5.85
CA GLY A 53 -22.70 15.49 -5.26
C GLY A 53 -24.10 15.53 -5.84
N ALA A 54 -25.07 15.03 -5.06
CA ALA A 54 -26.47 15.16 -5.37
C ALA A 54 -26.81 16.65 -5.33
N ALA A 55 -26.81 17.29 -6.49
CA ALA A 55 -27.67 18.43 -6.72
C ALA A 55 -29.10 17.90 -6.64
N ALA A 56 -29.69 17.96 -5.45
CA ALA A 56 -31.13 17.90 -5.31
C ALA A 56 -31.73 19.14 -6.02
N PRO A 57 -32.87 19.02 -6.70
CA PRO A 57 -33.52 20.17 -7.30
C PRO A 57 -33.96 21.13 -6.19
N SER A 58 -33.65 22.41 -6.36
CA SER A 58 -34.11 23.48 -5.47
C SER A 58 -35.64 23.57 -5.54
N THR A 59 -36.33 23.05 -4.53
CA THR A 59 -37.69 23.46 -4.20
C THR A 59 -37.63 24.25 -2.91
N THR A 60 -37.70 25.56 -3.04
CA THR A 60 -37.92 26.49 -1.93
C THR A 60 -39.32 26.26 -1.38
N GLU A 61 -39.44 25.54 -0.26
CA GLU A 61 -40.62 25.65 0.59
C GLU A 61 -40.28 26.62 1.72
N LEU A 62 -40.99 27.76 1.70
CA LEU A 62 -41.04 28.74 2.78
C LEU A 62 -42.08 28.26 3.80
N ASP A 63 -41.81 28.43 5.10
CA ASP A 63 -42.86 28.34 6.10
C ASP A 63 -43.73 29.60 6.11
N GLU A 64 -44.90 29.52 6.76
CA GLU A 64 -45.97 30.54 6.72
C GLU A 64 -45.57 31.91 7.31
N HIS A 65 -44.35 32.05 7.83
CA HIS A 65 -43.83 33.27 8.45
C HIS A 65 -42.41 33.68 7.98
N GLY A 66 -41.88 33.10 6.90
CA GLY A 66 -40.81 33.69 6.10
C GLY A 66 -39.44 33.86 6.78
N HIS A 67 -38.99 32.89 7.59
CA HIS A 67 -37.62 32.89 8.15
C HIS A 67 -36.89 31.56 7.87
N PRO A 68 -35.57 31.56 7.60
CA PRO A 68 -34.84 30.32 7.37
C PRO A 68 -34.59 29.55 8.68
N ALA A 69 -35.10 28.33 8.77
CA ALA A 69 -34.84 27.41 9.88
C ALA A 69 -33.38 26.90 9.84
N GLY A 70 -32.69 26.99 10.97
CA GLY A 70 -31.27 26.68 11.12
C GLY A 70 -30.91 25.20 10.89
N SER A 71 -29.74 24.98 10.31
CA SER A 71 -29.13 23.68 10.09
C SER A 71 -28.61 23.08 11.41
N HIS A 72 -29.11 21.90 11.76
CA HIS A 72 -28.46 21.01 12.71
C HIS A 72 -27.31 20.27 11.99
N ASP A 73 -26.07 20.60 12.35
CA ASP A 73 -24.88 19.88 11.90
C ASP A 73 -24.70 18.59 12.72
N GLU A 74 -24.70 17.43 12.05
CA GLU A 74 -24.12 16.19 12.60
C GLU A 74 -22.59 16.18 12.38
N PRO A 75 -21.78 15.87 13.41
CA PRO A 75 -20.32 15.80 13.28
C PRO A 75 -19.87 14.37 12.90
N GLY A 76 -19.52 14.16 11.63
CA GLY A 76 -19.03 12.84 11.15
C GLY A 76 -18.06 12.85 9.97
N ALA A 77 -17.60 14.02 9.52
CA ALA A 77 -16.61 14.10 8.44
C ALA A 77 -15.19 14.11 9.02
N THR A 78 -14.47 13.00 8.90
CA THR A 78 -12.99 13.05 8.95
C THR A 78 -12.50 13.93 7.80
N PRO A 79 -11.55 14.86 8.03
CA PRO A 79 -11.03 15.70 6.96
C PRO A 79 -10.35 14.84 5.91
N GLU A 80 -10.80 14.95 4.65
CA GLU A 80 -10.07 14.42 3.51
C GLU A 80 -8.67 15.06 3.49
N GLN A 81 -7.62 14.23 3.49
CA GLN A 81 -6.26 14.69 3.26
C GLN A 81 -6.14 15.25 1.83
N PRO A 82 -5.24 16.22 1.58
CA PRO A 82 -5.18 16.98 0.35
C PRO A 82 -4.61 16.13 -0.79
N HIS A 83 -5.42 15.25 -1.35
CA HIS A 83 -5.12 14.52 -2.59
C HIS A 83 -5.84 15.21 -3.74
N MET A 84 -5.13 15.41 -4.84
CA MET A 84 -5.49 16.27 -5.96
C MET A 84 -6.97 16.17 -6.36
N VAL A 85 -7.66 17.33 -6.34
CA VAL A 85 -9.04 17.43 -6.83
C VAL A 85 -9.05 17.04 -8.30
N VAL A 86 -9.63 15.88 -8.63
CA VAL A 86 -9.82 15.44 -10.03
C VAL A 86 -10.51 16.57 -10.79
N ALA A 87 -9.86 17.04 -11.85
CA ALA A 87 -10.35 18.20 -12.58
C ALA A 87 -11.78 17.95 -13.09
N PRO A 88 -12.69 18.95 -13.07
CA PRO A 88 -14.08 18.75 -13.48
C PRO A 88 -14.23 18.13 -14.87
N ALA A 89 -13.34 18.45 -15.81
CA ALA A 89 -13.33 17.86 -17.15
C ALA A 89 -13.01 16.35 -17.12
N GLN A 90 -11.95 15.95 -16.42
CA GLN A 90 -11.56 14.53 -16.26
C GLN A 90 -12.67 13.73 -15.57
N ARG A 91 -13.32 14.33 -14.57
CA ARG A 91 -14.47 13.74 -13.88
C ARG A 91 -15.66 13.51 -14.82
N ARG A 92 -16.01 14.50 -15.65
CA ARG A 92 -17.09 14.35 -16.64
C ARG A 92 -16.79 13.25 -17.65
N GLU A 93 -15.55 13.16 -18.13
CA GLU A 93 -15.13 12.10 -19.05
C GLU A 93 -15.27 10.71 -18.42
N ILE A 94 -14.78 10.53 -17.19
CA ILE A 94 -14.90 9.28 -16.44
C ILE A 94 -16.39 8.92 -16.25
N ASN A 95 -17.23 9.87 -15.84
CA ASN A 95 -18.66 9.63 -15.65
C ASN A 95 -19.37 9.24 -16.95
N GLY A 96 -19.01 9.86 -18.08
CA GLY A 96 -19.52 9.48 -19.40
C GLY A 96 -19.15 8.05 -19.79
N LEU A 97 -17.90 7.65 -19.53
CA LEU A 97 -17.44 6.28 -19.77
C LEU A 97 -18.10 5.28 -18.82
N LEU A 98 -18.33 5.62 -17.56
CA LEU A 98 -19.05 4.77 -16.60
C LEU A 98 -20.48 4.51 -17.07
N ALA A 99 -21.21 5.55 -17.49
CA ALA A 99 -22.56 5.43 -18.03
C ALA A 99 -22.59 4.58 -19.30
N LYS A 100 -21.59 4.74 -20.18
CA LYS A 100 -21.45 3.90 -21.37
C LYS A 100 -21.17 2.44 -20.99
N TYR A 101 -20.26 2.20 -20.04
CA TYR A 101 -19.89 0.85 -19.60
C TYR A 101 -21.07 0.10 -18.99
N SER A 102 -21.90 0.79 -18.20
CA SER A 102 -23.08 0.18 -17.57
C SER A 102 -24.18 -0.15 -18.58
N ALA A 103 -24.40 0.74 -19.57
CA ALA A 103 -25.41 0.55 -20.61
C ALA A 103 -25.00 -0.44 -21.72
N GLU A 104 -23.70 -0.65 -21.92
CA GLU A 104 -23.18 -1.51 -22.98
C GLU A 104 -23.51 -2.99 -22.75
N LYS A 105 -24.10 -3.62 -23.78
CA LYS A 105 -24.56 -5.00 -23.79
C LYS A 105 -23.62 -5.92 -24.59
N ASP A 106 -22.96 -5.38 -25.61
CA ASP A 106 -22.01 -6.16 -26.40
C ASP A 106 -20.72 -6.41 -25.58
N PRO A 107 -20.34 -7.67 -25.29
CA PRO A 107 -19.19 -7.96 -24.44
C PRO A 107 -17.87 -7.37 -24.96
N ILE A 108 -17.66 -7.34 -26.27
CA ILE A 108 -16.41 -6.83 -26.87
C ILE A 108 -16.33 -5.31 -26.71
N SER A 109 -17.42 -4.61 -27.04
CA SER A 109 -17.52 -3.16 -26.89
C SER A 109 -17.43 -2.75 -25.42
N LYS A 110 -18.01 -3.54 -24.52
CA LYS A 110 -17.93 -3.32 -23.07
C LYS A 110 -16.49 -3.38 -22.56
N LEU A 111 -15.70 -4.34 -23.04
CA LEU A 111 -14.27 -4.45 -22.71
C LEU A 111 -13.47 -3.27 -23.27
N ARG A 112 -13.81 -2.75 -24.45
CA ARG A 112 -13.18 -1.53 -24.98
C ARG A 112 -13.39 -0.36 -24.03
N VAL A 113 -14.63 -0.16 -23.54
CA VAL A 113 -14.93 0.90 -22.57
C VAL A 113 -14.23 0.67 -21.22
N ALA A 114 -14.10 -0.58 -20.76
CA ALA A 114 -13.31 -0.91 -19.56
C ALA A 114 -11.84 -0.50 -19.72
N SER A 115 -11.25 -0.74 -20.90
CA SER A 115 -9.88 -0.31 -21.20
C SER A 115 -9.73 1.21 -21.12
N ASP A 116 -10.69 1.96 -21.67
CA ASP A 116 -10.68 3.42 -21.60
C ASP A 116 -10.80 3.90 -20.14
N LEU A 117 -11.69 3.28 -19.36
CA LEU A 117 -11.84 3.57 -17.92
C LEU A 117 -10.55 3.30 -17.14
N ALA A 118 -9.88 2.17 -17.37
CA ALA A 118 -8.61 1.85 -16.72
C ALA A 118 -7.55 2.94 -16.98
N ILE A 119 -7.45 3.41 -18.23
CA ILE A 119 -6.51 4.47 -18.62
C ILE A 119 -6.86 5.78 -17.90
N LYS A 120 -8.13 6.17 -17.90
CA LYS A 120 -8.57 7.43 -17.27
C LYS A 120 -8.40 7.41 -15.76
N TYR A 121 -8.71 6.30 -15.10
CA TYR A 121 -8.51 6.16 -13.66
C TYR A 121 -7.03 6.20 -13.27
N LYS A 122 -6.16 5.54 -14.05
CA LYS A 122 -4.71 5.61 -13.82
C LYS A 122 -4.17 7.04 -13.97
N ALA A 123 -4.67 7.79 -14.96
CA ALA A 123 -4.27 9.18 -15.18
C ALA A 123 -4.68 10.15 -14.06
N VAL A 124 -5.66 9.78 -13.24
CA VAL A 124 -6.08 10.52 -12.04
C VAL A 124 -5.68 9.81 -10.75
N GLU A 125 -4.71 8.90 -10.83
CA GLU A 125 -4.10 8.18 -9.69
C GLU A 125 -5.10 7.36 -8.84
N LYS A 126 -6.27 7.04 -9.40
CA LYS A 126 -7.25 6.12 -8.80
C LYS A 126 -6.90 4.68 -9.21
N PHE A 127 -5.77 4.19 -8.71
CA PHE A 127 -5.18 2.91 -9.11
C PHE A 127 -6.04 1.68 -8.76
N ASP A 128 -6.81 1.72 -7.67
CA ASP A 128 -7.74 0.64 -7.30
C ASP A 128 -8.87 0.48 -8.33
N SER A 129 -9.39 1.61 -8.82
CA SER A 129 -10.40 1.68 -9.86
C SER A 129 -9.83 1.24 -11.21
N ALA A 130 -8.61 1.67 -11.54
CA ALA A 130 -7.91 1.20 -12.74
C ALA A 130 -7.68 -0.33 -12.69
N GLY A 131 -7.23 -0.84 -11.54
CA GLY A 131 -7.03 -2.26 -11.29
C GLY A 131 -8.29 -3.08 -11.50
N TYR A 132 -9.46 -2.58 -11.05
CA TYR A 132 -10.74 -3.24 -11.27
C TYR A 132 -11.04 -3.49 -12.75
N TYR A 133 -10.93 -2.46 -13.60
CA TYR A 133 -11.22 -2.62 -15.03
C TYR A 133 -10.16 -3.45 -15.75
N LEU A 134 -8.89 -3.35 -15.35
CA LEU A 134 -7.83 -4.23 -15.85
C LEU A 134 -8.07 -5.69 -15.45
N GLU A 135 -8.60 -5.94 -14.26
CA GLU A 135 -9.00 -7.27 -13.82
C GLU A 135 -10.14 -7.82 -14.71
N GLN A 136 -11.16 -7.01 -15.03
CA GLN A 136 -12.23 -7.41 -15.95
C GLN A 136 -11.68 -7.79 -17.34
N LEU A 137 -10.73 -7.01 -17.86
CA LEU A 137 -10.05 -7.31 -19.13
C LEU A 137 -9.28 -8.63 -19.05
N ALA A 138 -8.55 -8.87 -17.96
CA ALA A 138 -7.79 -10.09 -17.73
C ALA A 138 -8.70 -11.32 -17.53
N GLN A 139 -9.88 -11.15 -16.91
CA GLN A 139 -10.88 -12.22 -16.80
C GLN A 139 -11.44 -12.61 -18.17
N ALA A 140 -11.73 -11.63 -19.03
CA ALA A 140 -12.25 -11.90 -20.37
C ALA A 140 -11.21 -12.46 -21.34
N ARG A 141 -9.94 -12.05 -21.20
CA ARG A 141 -8.81 -12.56 -21.98
C ARG A 141 -7.62 -12.85 -21.05
N PRO A 142 -7.62 -14.02 -20.40
CA PRO A 142 -6.55 -14.39 -19.48
C PRO A 142 -5.20 -14.48 -20.19
N GLY A 143 -4.16 -14.01 -19.50
CA GLY A 143 -2.78 -14.13 -19.94
C GLY A 143 -1.85 -13.45 -18.94
N GLU A 144 -0.59 -13.85 -18.92
CA GLU A 144 0.43 -13.32 -18.01
C GLU A 144 0.41 -11.79 -17.95
N GLN A 145 0.51 -11.12 -19.10
CA GLN A 145 0.56 -9.67 -19.17
C GLN A 145 -0.76 -9.00 -18.74
N ALA A 146 -1.90 -9.64 -18.99
CA ALA A 146 -3.20 -9.10 -18.60
C ALA A 146 -3.36 -9.14 -17.08
N TRP A 147 -3.03 -10.28 -16.45
CA TRP A 147 -3.01 -10.40 -14.99
C TRP A 147 -1.98 -9.48 -14.37
N LYS A 148 -0.80 -9.34 -14.99
CA LYS A 148 0.27 -8.47 -14.47
C LYS A 148 -0.16 -7.02 -14.46
N ARG A 149 -0.78 -6.51 -15.52
CA ARG A 149 -1.29 -5.13 -15.56
C ARG A 149 -2.30 -4.85 -14.44
N ALA A 150 -3.23 -5.78 -14.19
CA ALA A 150 -4.18 -5.66 -13.09
C ALA A 150 -3.48 -5.71 -11.72
N ALA A 151 -2.58 -6.67 -11.53
CA ALA A 151 -1.80 -6.84 -10.30
C ALA A 151 -0.95 -5.60 -9.98
N ASP A 152 -0.25 -5.05 -10.98
CA ASP A 152 0.57 -3.85 -10.83
C ASP A 152 -0.26 -2.63 -10.43
N ALA A 153 -1.46 -2.44 -11.01
CA ALA A 153 -2.35 -1.35 -10.62
C ALA A 153 -2.84 -1.49 -9.17
N TYR A 154 -3.21 -2.71 -8.75
CA TYR A 154 -3.55 -2.95 -7.35
C TYR A 154 -2.35 -2.81 -6.40
N PHE A 155 -1.14 -3.16 -6.85
CA PHE A 155 0.08 -2.99 -6.08
C PHE A 155 0.43 -1.51 -5.88
N GLU A 156 0.22 -0.70 -6.92
CA GLU A 156 0.36 0.75 -6.84
C GLU A 156 -0.65 1.33 -5.85
N ALA A 157 -1.94 0.95 -5.96
CA ALA A 157 -2.96 1.34 -4.98
C ALA A 157 -2.61 0.90 -3.56
N PHE A 158 -2.08 -0.32 -3.41
CA PHE A 158 -1.65 -0.89 -2.15
C PHE A 158 -0.51 -0.06 -1.51
N SER A 159 0.43 0.43 -2.31
CA SER A 159 1.54 1.26 -1.82
C SER A 159 1.11 2.61 -1.25
N PHE A 160 -0.04 3.14 -1.70
CA PHE A 160 -0.66 4.37 -1.18
C PHE A 160 -1.67 4.12 -0.05
N ALA A 161 -1.92 2.87 0.34
CA ALA A 161 -2.92 2.55 1.35
C ALA A 161 -2.46 3.01 2.74
N THR A 162 -3.17 4.00 3.30
CA THR A 162 -2.87 4.59 4.62
C THR A 162 -3.60 3.93 5.78
N THR A 163 -4.60 3.09 5.50
CA THR A 163 -5.37 2.38 6.54
C THR A 163 -5.08 0.88 6.49
N GLN A 164 -5.06 0.25 7.66
CA GLN A 164 -4.83 -1.20 7.79
C GLN A 164 -5.84 -2.02 6.98
N GLU A 165 -7.11 -1.60 6.98
CA GLU A 165 -8.16 -2.28 6.23
C GLU A 165 -7.91 -2.23 4.72
N ARG A 166 -7.52 -1.05 4.19
CA ARG A 166 -7.17 -0.91 2.78
C ARG A 166 -5.92 -1.70 2.43
N GLN A 167 -4.90 -1.70 3.30
CA GLN A 167 -3.69 -2.52 3.12
C GLN A 167 -4.03 -4.01 3.06
N LYS A 168 -4.88 -4.51 3.98
CA LYS A 168 -5.33 -5.90 3.97
C LYS A 168 -6.09 -6.25 2.68
N GLN A 169 -7.04 -5.41 2.30
CA GLN A 169 -7.87 -5.62 1.11
C GLN A 169 -7.03 -5.62 -0.18
N LEU A 170 -6.21 -4.59 -0.37
CA LEU A 170 -5.41 -4.44 -1.58
C LEU A 170 -4.24 -5.43 -1.61
N GLY A 171 -3.64 -5.74 -0.46
CA GLY A 171 -2.62 -6.78 -0.33
C GLY A 171 -3.15 -8.16 -0.74
N ALA A 172 -4.36 -8.53 -0.31
CA ALA A 172 -5.02 -9.76 -0.74
C ALA A 172 -5.25 -9.79 -2.26
N LYS A 173 -5.64 -8.66 -2.86
CA LYS A 173 -5.79 -8.53 -4.32
C LYS A 173 -4.46 -8.68 -5.06
N CYS A 174 -3.39 -8.08 -4.55
CA CYS A 174 -2.05 -8.27 -5.10
C CYS A 174 -1.64 -9.74 -5.05
N GLN A 175 -1.86 -10.40 -3.91
CA GLN A 175 -1.53 -11.81 -3.72
C GLN A 175 -2.27 -12.70 -4.73
N GLU A 176 -3.58 -12.50 -4.87
CA GLU A 176 -4.42 -13.23 -5.82
C GLU A 176 -3.91 -13.05 -7.27
N LEU A 177 -3.70 -11.81 -7.71
CA LEU A 177 -3.43 -11.51 -9.11
C LEU A 177 -1.98 -11.82 -9.50
N TYR A 178 -0.99 -11.56 -8.65
CA TYR A 178 0.38 -12.02 -8.92
C TYR A 178 0.46 -13.55 -8.88
N GLY A 179 -0.34 -14.23 -8.05
CA GLY A 179 -0.51 -15.68 -8.12
C GLY A 179 -0.97 -16.15 -9.51
N LYS A 180 -1.91 -15.43 -10.14
CA LYS A 180 -2.32 -15.72 -11.54
C LYS A 180 -1.21 -15.44 -12.55
N VAL A 181 -0.40 -14.38 -12.35
CA VAL A 181 0.79 -14.13 -13.20
C VAL A 181 1.76 -15.30 -13.12
N LEU A 182 2.12 -15.73 -11.90
CA LEU A 182 3.07 -16.81 -11.67
C LEU A 182 2.52 -18.18 -12.13
N LYS A 183 1.21 -18.38 -12.14
CA LYS A 183 0.60 -19.57 -12.76
C LYS A 183 0.81 -19.62 -14.28
N ASN A 184 0.85 -18.45 -14.95
CA ASN A 184 1.14 -18.37 -16.38
C ASN A 184 2.65 -18.45 -16.64
N ASN A 185 3.46 -17.78 -15.82
CA ASN A 185 4.91 -17.75 -15.92
C ASN A 185 5.55 -17.83 -14.52
N PRO A 186 5.93 -19.03 -14.06
CA PRO A 186 6.54 -19.24 -12.74
C PRO A 186 7.90 -18.55 -12.56
N GLU A 187 8.57 -18.15 -13.64
CA GLU A 187 9.89 -17.51 -13.61
C GLU A 187 9.82 -15.98 -13.64
N ASN A 188 8.63 -15.39 -13.63
CA ASN A 188 8.48 -13.93 -13.63
C ASN A 188 8.98 -13.31 -12.31
N LEU A 189 10.23 -12.86 -12.32
CA LEU A 189 10.92 -12.33 -11.13
C LEU A 189 10.26 -11.06 -10.57
N ASP A 190 9.75 -10.19 -11.44
CA ASP A 190 9.01 -8.99 -11.03
C ASP A 190 7.75 -9.36 -10.25
N ALA A 191 6.98 -10.34 -10.74
CA ALA A 191 5.78 -10.81 -10.08
C ALA A 191 6.12 -11.51 -8.75
N LYS A 192 7.18 -12.32 -8.68
CA LYS A 192 7.66 -12.89 -7.40
C LYS A 192 8.06 -11.80 -6.40
N THR A 193 8.75 -10.77 -6.87
CA THR A 193 9.19 -9.65 -6.02
C THR A 193 7.99 -8.88 -5.46
N ASN A 194 7.03 -8.52 -6.31
CA ASN A 194 5.86 -7.75 -5.89
C ASN A 194 4.88 -8.58 -5.06
N LEU A 195 4.71 -9.87 -5.37
CA LEU A 195 3.99 -10.82 -4.53
C LEU A 195 4.66 -10.94 -3.16
N GLY A 196 5.99 -11.01 -3.14
CA GLY A 196 6.77 -11.05 -1.92
C GLY A 196 6.48 -9.85 -1.02
N MET A 197 6.53 -8.64 -1.58
CA MET A 197 6.15 -7.40 -0.88
C MET A 197 4.70 -7.41 -0.37
N ALA A 198 3.75 -7.91 -1.17
CA ALA A 198 2.35 -8.02 -0.75
C ALA A 198 2.13 -9.02 0.40
N PHE A 199 2.94 -10.08 0.50
CA PHE A 199 2.91 -10.99 1.64
C PHE A 199 3.50 -10.37 2.90
N MET A 200 4.52 -9.52 2.78
CA MET A 200 5.17 -8.88 3.92
C MET A 200 4.22 -7.98 4.73
N ALA A 201 3.31 -7.28 4.05
CA ALA A 201 2.32 -6.44 4.70
C ALA A 201 1.06 -7.19 5.15
N GLY A 202 0.96 -8.49 4.82
CA GLY A 202 -0.14 -9.36 5.19
C GLY A 202 0.12 -10.15 6.46
N GLU A 203 -0.68 -11.19 6.68
CA GLU A 203 -0.61 -12.04 7.86
C GLU A 203 0.58 -13.04 7.81
N ASN A 204 1.21 -13.23 6.65
CA ASN A 204 2.28 -14.23 6.46
C ASN A 204 3.53 -13.64 5.77
N PRO A 205 4.35 -12.85 6.48
CA PRO A 205 5.56 -12.25 5.92
C PRO A 205 6.65 -13.27 5.54
N VAL A 206 6.59 -14.50 6.10
CA VAL A 206 7.55 -15.57 5.81
C VAL A 206 7.50 -15.99 4.34
N GLN A 207 6.30 -16.07 3.76
CA GLN A 207 6.14 -16.37 2.32
C GLN A 207 6.80 -15.29 1.45
N GLY A 208 6.75 -14.03 1.88
CA GLY A 208 7.43 -12.94 1.19
C GLY A 208 8.94 -13.11 1.17
N VAL A 209 9.54 -13.48 2.30
CA VAL A 209 10.99 -13.77 2.39
C VAL A 209 11.39 -14.89 1.44
N VAL A 210 10.60 -15.97 1.36
CA VAL A 210 10.88 -17.11 0.48
C VAL A 210 10.91 -16.67 -0.98
N LEU A 211 9.89 -15.94 -1.43
CA LEU A 211 9.81 -15.45 -2.82
C LEU A 211 10.98 -14.52 -3.18
N LEU A 212 11.35 -13.60 -2.29
CA LEU A 212 12.49 -12.70 -2.54
C LEU A 212 13.82 -13.46 -2.59
N ARG A 213 13.99 -14.51 -1.79
CA ARG A 213 15.17 -15.39 -1.86
C ARG A 213 15.22 -16.18 -3.15
N GLU A 214 14.08 -16.66 -3.65
CA GLU A 214 14.02 -17.30 -4.97
C GLU A 214 14.43 -16.34 -6.08
N VAL A 215 13.99 -15.07 -6.00
CA VAL A 215 14.42 -14.03 -6.96
C VAL A 215 15.93 -13.88 -6.92
N LEU A 216 16.53 -13.73 -5.73
CA LEU A 216 18.00 -13.59 -5.61
C LEU A 216 18.78 -14.85 -5.97
N ALA A 217 18.17 -16.04 -5.93
CA ALA A 217 18.81 -17.26 -6.40
C ALA A 217 18.97 -17.27 -7.93
N ILE A 218 18.07 -16.58 -8.65
CA ILE A 218 18.06 -16.50 -10.12
C ILE A 218 18.79 -15.23 -10.60
N ASP A 219 18.49 -14.10 -9.97
CA ASP A 219 19.09 -12.79 -10.23
C ASP A 219 19.68 -12.23 -8.92
N PRO A 220 20.95 -12.57 -8.60
CA PRO A 220 21.61 -12.09 -7.39
C PRO A 220 21.79 -10.58 -7.32
N GLN A 221 21.64 -9.86 -8.44
CA GLN A 221 21.79 -8.40 -8.50
C GLN A 221 20.44 -7.69 -8.52
N ASN A 222 19.34 -8.39 -8.24
CA ASN A 222 18.02 -7.78 -8.25
C ASN A 222 17.88 -6.73 -7.13
N GLU A 223 18.03 -5.46 -7.47
CA GLU A 223 18.02 -4.35 -6.51
C GLU A 223 16.78 -4.34 -5.61
N LYS A 224 15.59 -4.57 -6.19
CA LYS A 224 14.32 -4.58 -5.44
C LYS A 224 14.28 -5.70 -4.42
N ALA A 225 14.72 -6.91 -4.79
CA ALA A 225 14.71 -8.04 -3.87
C ALA A 225 15.74 -7.89 -2.74
N ILE A 226 16.95 -7.40 -3.05
CA ILE A 226 17.98 -7.09 -2.05
C ILE A 226 17.45 -6.04 -1.06
N TYR A 227 16.91 -4.94 -1.59
CA TYR A 227 16.36 -3.84 -0.80
C TYR A 227 15.26 -4.33 0.17
N ASN A 228 14.29 -5.08 -0.33
CA ASN A 228 13.16 -5.56 0.48
C ASN A 228 13.58 -6.57 1.55
N LEU A 229 14.54 -7.45 1.26
CA LEU A 229 15.12 -8.33 2.29
C LEU A 229 15.90 -7.55 3.36
N GLY A 230 16.54 -6.43 2.99
CA GLY A 230 17.17 -5.50 3.92
C GLY A 230 16.14 -4.87 4.87
N LEU A 231 15.04 -4.34 4.32
CA LEU A 231 13.94 -3.77 5.12
C LEU A 231 13.32 -4.80 6.06
N LEU A 232 13.09 -6.03 5.58
CA LEU A 232 12.59 -7.13 6.42
C LEU A 232 13.51 -7.47 7.59
N SER A 233 14.82 -7.44 7.31
CA SER A 233 15.82 -7.69 8.34
C SER A 233 15.76 -6.59 9.41
N MET A 234 15.61 -5.32 9.02
CA MET A 234 15.39 -4.22 9.96
C MET A 234 14.09 -4.36 10.76
N GLN A 235 12.97 -4.69 10.10
CA GLN A 235 11.67 -4.90 10.77
C GLN A 235 11.72 -6.02 11.80
N SER A 236 12.57 -7.02 11.57
CA SER A 236 12.81 -8.13 12.49
C SER A 236 13.95 -7.87 13.49
N ASN A 237 14.45 -6.64 13.59
CA ASN A 237 15.59 -6.22 14.42
C ASN A 237 16.90 -6.99 14.13
N GLN A 238 17.04 -7.59 12.95
CA GLN A 238 18.25 -8.27 12.48
C GLN A 238 19.14 -7.27 11.71
N TYR A 239 19.64 -6.26 12.42
CA TYR A 239 20.33 -5.13 11.80
C TYR A 239 21.64 -5.53 11.10
N GLU A 240 22.37 -6.54 11.60
CA GLU A 240 23.57 -7.06 10.93
C GLU A 240 23.25 -7.62 9.54
N LYS A 241 22.15 -8.38 9.43
CA LYS A 241 21.69 -8.89 8.12
C LYS A 241 21.19 -7.77 7.23
N ALA A 242 20.57 -6.73 7.80
CA ALA A 242 20.19 -5.55 7.05
C ALA A 242 21.43 -4.84 6.47
N VAL A 243 22.50 -4.69 7.28
CA VAL A 243 23.79 -4.15 6.81
C VAL A 243 24.34 -4.97 5.66
N GLU A 244 24.35 -6.30 5.75
CA GLU A 244 24.80 -7.18 4.66
C GLU A 244 24.03 -6.91 3.36
N ARG A 245 22.69 -6.86 3.43
CA ARG A 245 21.82 -6.61 2.28
C ARG A 245 21.98 -5.22 1.70
N PHE A 246 22.03 -4.17 2.52
CA PHE A 246 22.21 -2.82 1.98
C PHE A 246 23.64 -2.56 1.48
N ARG A 247 24.66 -3.25 2.02
CA ARG A 247 26.00 -3.26 1.41
C ARG A 247 26.01 -3.96 0.06
N GLU A 248 25.27 -5.06 -0.09
CA GLU A 248 25.08 -5.74 -1.38
C GLU A 248 24.40 -4.79 -2.38
N LEU A 249 23.31 -4.13 -1.98
CA LEU A 249 22.59 -3.17 -2.81
C LEU A 249 23.46 -2.00 -3.25
N THR A 250 24.23 -1.41 -2.34
CA THR A 250 25.12 -0.28 -2.67
C THR A 250 26.36 -0.69 -3.48
N LYS A 251 26.69 -1.98 -3.55
CA LYS A 251 27.68 -2.51 -4.50
C LYS A 251 27.09 -2.67 -5.90
N VAL A 252 25.87 -3.20 -5.99
CA VAL A 252 25.13 -3.37 -7.26
C VAL A 252 24.83 -2.00 -7.86
N ASN A 253 24.31 -1.08 -7.06
CA ASN A 253 23.99 0.27 -7.46
C ASN A 253 24.49 1.29 -6.41
N PRO A 254 25.71 1.84 -6.61
CA PRO A 254 26.30 2.84 -5.71
C PRO A 254 25.50 4.14 -5.61
N GLU A 255 24.65 4.44 -6.58
CA GLU A 255 23.82 5.65 -6.66
C GLU A 255 22.40 5.45 -6.11
N ASN A 256 22.09 4.25 -5.60
CA ASN A 256 20.80 3.97 -4.97
C ASN A 256 20.67 4.74 -3.64
N VAL A 257 19.97 5.88 -3.69
CA VAL A 257 19.74 6.78 -2.55
C VAL A 257 19.17 6.04 -1.34
N ASN A 258 18.13 5.22 -1.56
CA ASN A 258 17.50 4.44 -0.50
C ASN A 258 18.45 3.41 0.08
N GLY A 259 19.21 2.69 -0.77
CA GLY A 259 20.23 1.75 -0.32
C GLY A 259 21.27 2.38 0.59
N GLN A 260 21.77 3.57 0.23
CA GLN A 260 22.72 4.33 1.07
C GLN A 260 22.09 4.79 2.38
N PHE A 261 20.85 5.30 2.34
CA PHE A 261 20.14 5.75 3.53
C PHE A 261 19.91 4.61 4.52
N TYR A 262 19.30 3.51 4.07
CA TYR A 262 19.00 2.38 4.96
C TYR A 262 20.24 1.60 5.37
N LEU A 263 21.33 1.62 4.58
CA LEU A 263 22.65 1.17 5.05
C LEU A 263 23.10 2.00 6.26
N GLY A 264 22.99 3.33 6.19
CA GLY A 264 23.29 4.23 7.30
C GLY A 264 22.46 3.93 8.55
N VAL A 265 21.14 3.73 8.38
CA VAL A 265 20.26 3.39 9.51
C VAL A 265 20.65 2.05 10.14
N ALA A 266 20.88 1.02 9.33
CA ALA A 266 21.27 -0.30 9.84
C ALA A 266 22.63 -0.25 10.56
N LEU A 267 23.62 0.45 10.01
CA LEU A 267 24.94 0.62 10.64
C LEU A 267 24.88 1.39 11.96
N ALA A 268 24.01 2.41 12.05
CA ALA A 268 23.78 3.15 13.28
C ALA A 268 23.25 2.23 14.39
N GLN A 269 22.31 1.35 14.05
CA GLN A 269 21.72 0.38 14.99
C GLN A 269 22.72 -0.69 15.44
N THR A 270 23.67 -1.08 14.59
CA THR A 270 24.76 -2.00 14.97
C THR A 270 25.94 -1.29 15.66
N GLY A 271 25.83 0.01 15.96
CA GLY A 271 26.88 0.80 16.63
C GLY A 271 28.07 1.21 15.74
N ALA A 272 28.03 0.94 14.43
CA ALA A 272 29.07 1.30 13.48
C ALA A 272 28.94 2.77 13.04
N LYS A 273 29.05 3.70 14.01
CA LYS A 273 28.70 5.12 13.86
C LYS A 273 29.42 5.83 12.71
N GLU A 274 30.72 5.59 12.52
CA GLU A 274 31.51 6.25 11.47
C GLU A 274 31.10 5.79 10.07
N ASP A 275 30.83 4.50 9.89
CA ASP A 275 30.35 3.98 8.60
C ASP A 275 28.92 4.44 8.33
N ALA A 276 28.07 4.53 9.37
CA ALA A 276 26.73 5.09 9.26
C ALA A 276 26.78 6.55 8.77
N ARG A 277 27.66 7.38 9.36
CA ARG A 277 27.87 8.78 8.95
C ARG A 277 28.23 8.88 7.47
N LYS A 278 29.16 8.05 6.99
CA LYS A 278 29.56 8.03 5.56
C LYS A 278 28.40 7.66 4.64
N ALA A 279 27.63 6.62 4.99
CA ALA A 279 26.49 6.17 4.20
C ALA A 279 25.39 7.24 4.13
N PHE A 280 25.07 7.89 5.24
CA PHE A 280 24.13 9.02 5.27
C PHE A 280 24.58 10.22 4.44
N GLN A 281 25.86 10.61 4.55
CA GLN A 281 26.43 11.68 3.73
C GLN A 281 26.37 11.35 2.24
N LYS A 282 26.63 10.08 1.88
CA LYS A 282 26.49 9.62 0.50
C LYS A 282 25.03 9.72 0.03
N ALA A 283 24.06 9.24 0.82
CA ALA A 283 22.64 9.36 0.50
C ALA A 283 22.21 10.83 0.26
N LYS A 284 22.64 11.74 1.14
CA LYS A 284 22.39 13.18 1.01
C LYS A 284 23.06 13.79 -0.23
N SER A 285 24.25 13.34 -0.62
CA SER A 285 24.92 13.82 -1.84
C SER A 285 24.27 13.38 -3.14
N LEU A 286 23.49 12.28 -3.11
CA LEU A 286 22.85 11.68 -4.28
C LEU A 286 21.41 12.17 -4.51
N SER A 287 20.85 12.94 -3.58
CA SER A 287 19.45 13.37 -3.63
C SER A 287 19.31 14.88 -3.48
N THR A 288 18.36 15.45 -4.20
CA THR A 288 17.94 16.84 -4.04
C THR A 288 16.67 16.98 -3.19
N ASP A 289 16.12 15.87 -2.67
CA ASP A 289 14.93 15.88 -1.82
C ASP A 289 15.23 16.54 -0.45
N PRO A 290 14.57 17.66 -0.12
CA PRO A 290 14.70 18.29 1.18
C PRO A 290 14.25 17.39 2.34
N GLY A 291 13.25 16.51 2.11
CA GLY A 291 12.71 15.60 3.11
C GLY A 291 13.74 14.56 3.55
N LEU A 292 14.38 13.89 2.60
CA LEU A 292 15.51 13.01 2.86
C LEU A 292 16.66 13.77 3.54
N THR A 293 16.98 14.97 3.06
CA THR A 293 18.07 15.78 3.61
C THR A 293 17.86 16.05 5.11
N ALA A 294 16.64 16.50 5.48
CA ALA A 294 16.27 16.71 6.88
C ALA A 294 16.34 15.41 7.70
N SER A 295 15.85 14.30 7.14
CA SER A 295 15.90 12.99 7.80
C SER A 295 17.34 12.53 8.05
N VAL A 296 18.23 12.72 7.07
CA VAL A 296 19.67 12.43 7.22
C VAL A 296 20.31 13.29 8.29
N ASP A 297 20.03 14.60 8.29
CA ASP A 297 20.62 15.51 9.27
C ASP A 297 20.20 15.16 10.71
N GLU A 298 18.95 14.76 10.91
CA GLU A 298 18.46 14.25 12.19
C GLU A 298 19.23 12.98 12.64
N GLN A 299 19.44 12.02 11.72
CA GLN A 299 20.20 10.80 12.04
C GLN A 299 21.66 11.12 12.38
N LEU A 300 22.28 12.05 11.65
CA LEU A 300 23.66 12.47 11.91
C LEU A 300 23.82 13.15 13.27
N GLN A 301 22.82 13.91 13.73
CA GLN A 301 22.83 14.52 15.06
C GLN A 301 22.79 13.46 16.17
N LYS A 302 22.02 12.38 15.98
CA LYS A 302 21.92 11.27 16.96
C LYS A 302 23.21 10.44 17.09
N LEU A 303 24.11 10.53 16.11
CA LEU A 303 25.37 9.79 16.11
C LEU A 303 26.49 10.49 16.89
N ASN A 304 26.37 11.80 17.12
CA ASN A 304 27.28 12.61 17.94
C ASN A 304 27.16 12.22 19.42
#